data_AF-A0A069INY0-F1
#
_entry.id   AF-A0A069INY0-F1
#
_cell.length_a   1.000
_cell.length_b   1.000
_cell.length_c   1.000
_cell.angle_alpha   90.00
_cell.angle_beta   90.00
_cell.angle_gamma   90.00
#
_symmetry.space_group_name_H-M   'P 1'
#
loop_
_entity.id
_entity.type
_entity.pdbx_description
1 polymer ?
#
loop_
_entity_poly.entity_id
_entity_poly.type
_entity_poly.pdbx_seq_one_letter_code
_entity_poly.pdbx_strand_id
1 'polypeptide(L)'
;VLDIPLLFETGGDAHVDAVVVVTADPEIQAERVLARPGMTRERFEAILARQMPDAEKRARADFVIDTGRGLEAARADVAAIVETVLDPAWISPRHGKAGLPQSDERLH
;
A
#
# COMPACT_ATOMS: atom_id res chain seq x y z
N VAL A 1 -9.46 8.81 -0.76
CA VAL A 1 -8.76 7.54 -0.98
C VAL A 1 -8.21 7.53 -2.39
N LEU A 2 -6.91 7.31 -2.56
CA LEU A 2 -6.25 7.16 -3.86
C LEU A 2 -5.91 5.67 -4.05
N ASP A 3 -6.27 5.08 -5.19
CA ASP A 3 -5.90 3.70 -5.56
C ASP A 3 -4.77 3.76 -6.59
N ILE A 4 -3.55 3.36 -6.19
CA ILE A 4 -2.32 3.55 -6.98
C ILE A 4 -1.55 2.21 -7.04
N PRO A 5 -1.56 1.51 -8.18
CA PRO A 5 -0.92 0.18 -8.35
C PRO A 5 0.61 0.14 -8.17
N LEU A 6 1.26 1.31 -8.16
CA LEU A 6 2.72 1.50 -8.11
C LEU A 6 3.14 2.55 -7.07
N LEU A 7 2.34 2.70 -6.01
CA LEU A 7 2.51 3.77 -5.02
C LEU A 7 3.94 3.87 -4.50
N PHE A 8 4.54 2.75 -4.12
CA PHE A 8 5.89 2.69 -3.54
C PHE A 8 6.97 2.80 -4.60
N GLU A 9 6.71 2.26 -5.79
CA GLU A 9 7.62 2.19 -6.91
C GLU A 9 7.85 3.57 -7.54
N THR A 10 6.86 4.47 -7.43
CA THR A 10 6.97 5.87 -7.86
C THR A 10 7.32 6.84 -6.74
N GLY A 11 7.52 6.36 -5.50
CA GLY A 11 7.71 7.22 -4.32
C GLY A 11 6.48 8.05 -3.93
N GLY A 12 5.29 7.66 -4.41
CA GLY A 12 4.03 8.36 -4.10
C GLY A 12 3.63 8.25 -2.63
N ASP A 13 4.21 7.30 -1.89
CA ASP A 13 4.01 7.12 -0.45
C ASP A 13 4.53 8.29 0.40
N ALA A 14 5.38 9.16 -0.16
CA ALA A 14 5.82 10.39 0.49
C ALA A 14 4.76 11.52 0.47
N HIS A 15 3.71 11.38 -0.35
CA HIS A 15 2.70 12.42 -0.57
C HIS A 15 1.35 12.10 0.08
N VAL A 16 1.32 11.15 1.00
CA VAL A 16 0.10 10.71 1.69
C VAL A 16 0.33 10.63 3.20
N ASP A 17 -0.73 10.86 3.96
CA ASP A 17 -0.73 10.77 5.42
C ASP A 17 -0.59 9.35 5.95
N ALA A 18 -1.10 8.38 5.21
CA ALA A 18 -1.03 6.97 5.53
C ALA A 18 -1.12 6.12 4.27
N VAL A 19 -0.51 4.95 4.32
CA VAL A 19 -0.57 3.91 3.30
C VAL A 19 -1.25 2.68 3.87
N VAL A 20 -2.30 2.23 3.18
CA VAL A 20 -3.00 0.97 3.46
C VAL A 20 -2.60 -0.04 2.38
N VAL A 21 -2.08 -1.19 2.79
CA VAL A 21 -1.81 -2.32 1.89
C VAL A 21 -2.88 -3.37 2.06
N VAL A 22 -3.55 -3.70 0.96
CA VAL A 22 -4.50 -4.81 0.90
C VAL A 22 -3.76 -6.04 0.40
N THR A 23 -3.76 -7.10 1.20
CA THR A 23 -3.00 -8.33 0.94
C THR A 23 -3.90 -9.57 0.99
N ALA A 24 -3.37 -10.68 0.48
CA ALA A 24 -3.91 -12.02 0.58
C ALA A 24 -2.75 -13.01 0.40
N ASP A 25 -2.99 -14.29 0.71
CA ASP A 25 -2.05 -15.35 0.36
C ASP A 25 -1.67 -15.28 -1.14
N PRO A 26 -0.38 -15.44 -1.52
CA PRO A 26 0.07 -15.33 -2.90
C PRO A 26 -0.68 -16.25 -3.87
N GLU A 27 -1.05 -17.44 -3.43
CA GLU A 27 -1.79 -18.41 -4.24
C GLU A 27 -3.21 -17.92 -4.53
N ILE A 28 -3.89 -17.42 -3.49
CA ILE A 28 -5.23 -16.81 -3.59
C ILE A 28 -5.18 -15.55 -4.47
N GLN A 29 -4.15 -14.73 -4.33
CA GLN A 29 -3.97 -13.53 -5.14
C GLN A 29 -3.80 -13.89 -6.62
N ALA A 30 -2.93 -14.86 -6.91
CA ALA A 30 -2.71 -15.33 -8.27
C ALA A 30 -4.00 -15.87 -8.88
N GLU A 31 -4.70 -16.77 -8.18
CA GLU A 31 -5.99 -17.32 -8.62
C GLU A 31 -6.99 -16.22 -8.99
N ARG A 32 -7.19 -15.24 -8.10
CA ARG A 32 -8.11 -14.12 -8.31
C ARG A 32 -7.72 -13.23 -9.48
N VAL A 33 -6.43 -12.98 -9.69
CA VAL A 33 -5.96 -12.13 -10.80
C VAL A 33 -6.14 -12.83 -12.14
N LEU A 34 -5.87 -14.14 -12.20
CA LEU A 34 -5.98 -14.92 -13.43
C LEU A 34 -7.42 -15.23 -13.82
N ALA A 35 -8.33 -15.27 -12.85
CA ALA A 35 -9.77 -15.39 -13.12
C ALA A 35 -10.35 -14.14 -13.81
N ARG A 36 -9.60 -13.03 -13.89
CA ARG A 36 -10.06 -11.81 -14.57
C ARG A 36 -10.09 -12.01 -16.09
N PRO A 37 -11.18 -11.60 -16.77
CA PRO A 37 -11.24 -11.65 -18.22
C PRO A 37 -10.04 -10.95 -18.89
N GLY A 38 -9.36 -11.64 -19.81
CA GLY A 38 -8.22 -11.10 -20.54
C GLY A 38 -6.88 -11.12 -19.79
N MET A 39 -6.80 -11.82 -18.65
CA MET A 39 -5.54 -12.08 -17.95
C MET A 39 -4.91 -13.41 -18.43
N THR A 40 -3.58 -13.44 -18.56
CA THR A 40 -2.80 -14.65 -18.85
C THR A 40 -1.70 -14.82 -17.81
N ARG A 41 -1.09 -16.01 -17.74
CA ARG A 41 0.04 -16.28 -16.85
C ARG A 41 1.21 -15.34 -17.13
N GLU A 42 1.56 -15.18 -18.40
CA GLU A 42 2.69 -14.37 -18.85
C GLU A 42 2.44 -12.89 -18.52
N ARG A 43 1.20 -12.41 -18.71
CA ARG A 43 0.82 -11.04 -18.35
C ARG A 43 0.88 -10.82 -16.84
N PHE A 44 0.44 -11.80 -16.06
CA PHE A 44 0.50 -11.76 -14.61
C PHE A 44 1.95 -11.70 -14.11
N GLU A 45 2.82 -12.56 -14.61
CA GLU A 45 4.25 -12.58 -14.26
C GLU A 45 4.96 -11.27 -14.68
N ALA A 46 4.65 -10.74 -15.86
CA ALA A 46 5.18 -9.46 -16.31
C ALA A 46 4.75 -8.28 -15.42
N ILE A 47 3.54 -8.33 -14.86
CA ILE A 47 3.04 -7.35 -13.88
C ILE A 47 3.79 -7.52 -12.56
N LEU A 48 3.86 -8.75 -12.04
CA LEU A 48 4.56 -9.04 -10.77
C LEU A 48 6.02 -8.61 -10.81
N ALA A 49 6.72 -8.85 -11.92
CA ALA A 49 8.13 -8.49 -12.08
C ALA A 49 8.41 -6.97 -12.01
N ARG A 50 7.39 -6.13 -12.18
CA ARG A 50 7.51 -4.66 -12.14
C ARG A 50 7.05 -4.06 -10.81
N GLN A 51 6.49 -4.87 -9.92
CA GLN A 51 5.95 -4.43 -8.65
C GLN A 51 6.88 -4.81 -7.51
N MET A 52 6.87 -3.98 -6.48
CA MET A 52 7.46 -4.30 -5.19
C MET A 52 6.78 -5.56 -4.61
N PRO A 53 7.55 -6.52 -4.08
CA PRO A 53 7.00 -7.71 -3.44
C PRO A 53 6.00 -7.35 -2.33
N ASP A 54 4.92 -8.12 -2.21
CA ASP A 54 3.89 -7.88 -1.19
C ASP A 54 4.46 -7.80 0.23
N ALA A 55 5.40 -8.68 0.59
CA ALA A 55 6.05 -8.66 1.90
C ALA A 55 6.75 -7.31 2.19
N GLU A 56 7.36 -6.71 1.17
CA GLU A 56 8.00 -5.40 1.29
C GLU A 56 6.96 -4.27 1.34
N LYS A 57 5.87 -4.37 0.56
CA LYS A 57 4.73 -3.43 0.66
C LYS A 57 4.16 -3.43 2.09
N ARG A 58 3.93 -4.60 2.67
CA ARG A 58 3.42 -4.75 4.05
C ARG A 58 4.37 -4.17 5.09
N ALA A 59 5.68 -4.36 4.93
CA ALA A 59 6.68 -3.79 5.84
C ALA A 59 6.73 -2.25 5.79
N ARG A 60 6.34 -1.65 4.66
CA ARG A 60 6.32 -0.19 4.45
C ARG A 60 4.96 0.46 4.71
N ALA A 61 3.90 -0.32 4.95
CA ALA A 61 2.54 0.17 5.15
C ALA A 61 2.33 0.69 6.58
N ASP A 62 1.40 1.64 6.74
CA ASP A 62 0.94 2.06 8.07
C ASP A 62 -0.20 1.16 8.55
N PHE A 63 -0.99 0.64 7.61
CA PHE A 63 -2.07 -0.31 7.86
C PHE A 63 -2.05 -1.46 6.85
N VAL A 64 -2.44 -2.66 7.30
CA VAL A 64 -2.56 -3.84 6.44
C VAL A 64 -3.97 -4.42 6.58
N ILE A 65 -4.62 -4.70 5.45
CA ILE A 65 -5.91 -5.38 5.39
C ILE A 65 -5.69 -6.74 4.75
N ASP A 66 -5.92 -7.82 5.52
CA ASP A 66 -5.81 -9.19 5.02
C ASP A 66 -7.16 -9.71 4.53
N THR A 67 -7.32 -9.77 3.21
CA THR A 67 -8.54 -10.26 2.55
C THR A 67 -8.60 -11.79 2.43
N GLY A 68 -7.58 -12.50 2.91
CA GLY A 68 -7.61 -13.96 3.10
C GLY A 68 -8.55 -14.36 4.23
N ARG A 69 -8.78 -13.49 5.21
CA ARG A 69 -9.71 -13.71 6.34
C ARG A 69 -11.19 -13.53 5.99
N GLY A 70 -11.50 -13.21 4.73
CA GLY A 70 -12.87 -13.01 4.24
C GLY A 70 -13.36 -11.56 4.31
N LEU A 71 -14.51 -11.32 3.69
CA LEU A 71 -15.05 -9.96 3.48
C LEU A 71 -15.40 -9.23 4.79
N GLU A 72 -15.97 -9.94 5.76
CA GLU A 72 -16.37 -9.32 7.04
C GLU A 72 -15.16 -8.86 7.86
N ALA A 73 -14.09 -9.66 7.88
CA ALA A 73 -12.84 -9.26 8.50
C ALA A 73 -12.24 -8.02 7.82
N ALA A 74 -12.22 -8.00 6.48
CA ALA A 74 -11.75 -6.84 5.73
C ALA A 74 -12.61 -5.58 6.00
N ARG A 75 -13.94 -5.73 6.12
CA ARG A 75 -14.84 -4.61 6.49
C ARG A 75 -14.53 -4.06 7.87
N ALA A 76 -14.29 -4.93 8.84
CA ALA A 76 -13.91 -4.54 10.19
C ALA A 76 -12.57 -3.79 10.22
N ASP A 77 -11.56 -4.30 9.50
CA ASP A 77 -10.26 -3.64 9.37
C ASP A 77 -10.40 -2.24 8.73
N VAL A 78 -11.20 -2.12 7.66
CA VAL A 78 -11.49 -0.81 7.03
C VAL A 78 -12.14 0.14 8.01
N ALA A 79 -13.16 -0.31 8.75
CA ALA A 79 -13.87 0.54 9.71
C ALA A 79 -12.93 1.07 10.79
N ALA A 80 -12.07 0.21 11.35
CA ALA A 80 -11.09 0.60 12.36
C ALA A 80 -10.04 1.59 11.82
N ILE A 81 -9.59 1.41 10.57
CA ILE A 81 -8.65 2.34 9.92
C ILE A 81 -9.32 3.69 9.71
N VAL A 82 -10.55 3.72 9.21
CA VAL A 82 -11.30 4.96 8.99
C VAL A 82 -11.53 5.70 10.30
N GLU A 83 -11.93 5.00 11.37
CA GLU A 83 -12.09 5.59 12.69
C GLU A 83 -10.77 6.21 13.18
N THR A 84 -9.65 5.49 13.04
CA THR A 84 -8.33 5.98 13.44
C THR A 84 -7.93 7.24 12.70
N VAL A 85 -8.04 7.29 11.37
CA VAL A 85 -7.56 8.44 10.58
C VAL A 85 -8.50 9.65 10.63
N LEU A 86 -9.74 9.46 11.08
CA LEU A 86 -10.71 10.55 11.28
C LEU A 86 -10.68 11.10 12.72
N ASP A 87 -10.00 10.45 13.65
CA ASP A 87 -9.78 11.00 14.99
C ASP A 87 -9.01 12.32 14.88
N PRO A 88 -9.55 13.46 15.37
CA PRO A 88 -8.85 14.75 15.34
C PRO A 88 -7.51 14.75 16.09
N ALA A 89 -7.29 13.81 17.00
CA ALA A 89 -6.03 13.63 17.72
C ALA A 89 -5.01 12.75 16.97
N TRP A 90 -5.41 12.12 15.86
CA TRP A 90 -4.51 11.29 15.08
C TRP A 90 -3.44 12.12 14.39
N ILE A 91 -2.19 11.70 14.54
CA ILE A 91 -1.02 12.31 13.90
C ILE A 91 -0.48 11.30 12.90
N SER A 92 -0.36 11.73 11.64
CA SER A 92 0.21 10.90 10.58
C SER A 92 1.62 10.41 10.97
N PRO A 93 1.88 9.09 10.88
CA PRO A 93 3.22 8.54 11.12
C PRO A 93 4.26 8.99 10.07
N ARG A 94 3.80 9.59 8.96
CA ARG A 94 4.65 10.04 7.85
C ARG A 94 5.01 11.53 7.93
N HIS A 95 4.18 12.35 8.57
CA HIS A 95 4.44 13.78 8.77
C HIS A 95 5.62 14.09 9.71
N GLY A 96 6.15 13.10 10.45
CA GLY A 96 7.38 13.23 11.25
C GLY A 96 8.70 12.92 10.50
N LYS A 97 8.64 12.42 9.26
CA LYS A 97 9.84 12.09 8.44
C LYS A 97 10.14 13.12 7.35
N ALA A 98 9.19 14.00 7.06
CA ALA A 98 9.36 15.11 6.11
C ALA A 98 10.01 16.32 6.82
N GLY A 99 11.30 16.26 7.12
CA GLY A 99 11.94 17.32 7.90
C GLY A 99 13.45 17.27 8.05
N LEU A 100 14.21 16.92 7.01
CA LEU A 100 15.61 17.34 6.88
C LEU A 100 15.90 17.66 5.41
N PRO A 101 16.06 18.93 5.01
CA PRO A 101 16.71 19.24 3.75
C PRO A 101 18.17 18.75 3.85
N GLN A 102 18.58 17.87 2.94
CA GLN A 102 20.01 17.64 2.73
C GLN A 102 20.62 18.97 2.30
N SER A 103 21.56 19.45 3.11
CA SER A 103 22.31 20.67 2.90
C SER A 103 23.02 20.62 1.55
N ASP A 104 22.46 21.33 0.57
CA ASP A 104 23.15 21.59 -0.69
C ASP A 104 23.90 22.91 -0.51
N GLU A 105 25.22 22.81 -0.33
CA GLU A 105 26.16 23.91 -0.37
C GLU A 105 25.94 24.74 -1.65
N ARG A 106 25.38 25.94 -1.51
CA ARG A 106 25.68 27.07 -2.39
C ARG A 106 25.59 28.37 -1.61
N LEU A 107 26.71 28.79 -1.04
CA LEU A 107 27.04 30.20 -0.91
C LEU A 107 28.52 30.39 -1.27
N HIS A 108 28.72 31.06 -2.42
CA HIS A 108 29.94 31.72 -2.91
C HIS A 108 31.20 30.91 -3.20
#